data_AF-A0A920EJ28-F1
#
_entry.id   AF-A0A920EJ28-F1
#
_cell.length_a   1.000
_cell.length_b   1.000
_cell.length_c   1.000
_cell.angle_alpha   90.00
_cell.angle_beta   90.00
_cell.angle_gamma   90.00
#
_symmetry.space_group_name_H-M   'P 1'
#
loop_
_entity.id
_entity.type
_entity.pdbx_description
1 polymer ?
#
loop_
_entity_poly.entity_id
_entity_poly.type
_entity_poly.pdbx_seq_one_letter_code
_entity_poly.pdbx_strand_id
1 'polypeptide(L)' 'MACTKYCQNVAMSIDKHILTFQGHPEFSVDYALALLKIRADIYSNKQINEAKFSLNKNIADKNLIAKKILKFFHDSN' A
#
# COMPACT_ATOMS: atom_id res chain seq x y z
N MET A 1 -14.50 -5.43 -1.86
CA MET A 1 -13.55 -4.87 -2.86
C MET A 1 -13.33 -3.38 -2.58
N ALA A 2 -12.17 -2.84 -2.95
CA ALA A 2 -11.84 -1.41 -2.81
C ALA A 2 -11.13 -0.89 -4.06
N CYS A 3 -11.26 0.42 -4.33
CA CYS A 3 -10.62 1.12 -5.44
C CYS A 3 -9.96 2.44 -4.99
N THR A 4 -9.09 2.98 -5.83
CA THR A 4 -8.53 4.33 -5.74
C THR A 4 -8.68 5.03 -7.08
N LYS A 5 -8.37 6.33 -7.15
CA LYS A 5 -8.31 7.10 -8.42
C LYS A 5 -7.37 6.46 -9.46
N TYR A 6 -6.35 5.72 -9.04
CA TYR A 6 -5.29 5.19 -9.91
C TYR A 6 -5.41 3.68 -10.16
N CYS A 7 -6.17 2.96 -9.35
CA CYS A 7 -6.31 1.51 -9.44
C CYS A 7 -7.71 1.08 -9.00
N GLN A 8 -8.43 0.42 -9.90
CA GLN A 8 -9.79 -0.07 -9.65
C GLN A 8 -9.82 -1.23 -8.64
N ASN A 9 -8.74 -2.01 -8.56
CA ASN A 9 -8.68 -3.27 -7.80
C ASN A 9 -7.60 -3.18 -6.71
N VAL A 10 -7.67 -2.18 -5.81
CA VAL A 10 -6.61 -1.99 -4.80
C VAL A 10 -6.66 -3.02 -3.67
N ALA A 11 -7.85 -3.58 -3.41
CA ALA A 11 -8.04 -4.72 -2.52
C ALA A 11 -9.29 -5.52 -2.92
N MET A 12 -9.20 -6.84 -2.85
CA MET A 12 -10.29 -7.74 -3.21
C MET A 12 -10.36 -8.92 -2.23
N SER A 13 -11.56 -9.48 -2.04
CA SER A 13 -11.74 -10.74 -1.35
C SER A 13 -12.61 -11.66 -2.21
N ILE A 14 -12.34 -12.96 -2.15
CA ILE A 14 -13.19 -14.00 -2.73
C ILE A 14 -13.65 -14.88 -1.58
N ASP A 15 -14.95 -14.81 -1.32
CA ASP A 15 -15.61 -15.41 -0.16
C ASP A 15 -14.83 -15.14 1.14
N LYS A 16 -14.66 -16.20 1.94
CA LYS A 16 -13.91 -16.21 3.20
C LYS A 16 -12.54 -16.88 3.04
N HIS A 17 -12.05 -17.04 1.81
CA HIS A 17 -10.85 -17.85 1.54
C HIS A 17 -9.70 -17.03 0.99
N ILE A 18 -9.99 -15.96 0.26
CA ILE A 18 -8.97 -15.15 -0.39
C ILE A 18 -9.16 -13.70 0.00
N LEU A 19 -8.08 -13.05 0.43
CA LEU A 19 -7.96 -11.61 0.60
C LEU A 19 -6.67 -11.15 -0.06
N THR A 20 -6.76 -10.19 -0.98
CA THR A 20 -5.61 -9.66 -1.71
C THR A 20 -5.55 -8.14 -1.62
N PHE A 21 -4.32 -7.62 -1.63
CA PHE A 21 -4.02 -6.20 -1.66
C PHE A 21 -3.03 -5.94 -2.81
N GLN A 22 -3.33 -4.95 -3.64
CA GLN A 22 -2.38 -4.43 -4.62
C GLN A 22 -1.39 -3.46 -3.96
N GLY A 23 -1.81 -2.78 -2.89
CA GLY A 23 -0.93 -1.96 -2.07
C GLY A 23 -0.04 -2.80 -1.15
N HIS A 24 0.95 -2.15 -0.54
CA HIS A 24 1.94 -2.79 0.33
C HIS A 24 1.69 -2.49 1.82
N PRO A 25 0.76 -3.20 2.49
CA PRO A 25 0.52 -3.02 3.92
C PRO A 25 1.75 -3.30 4.80
N GLU A 26 2.72 -4.04 4.26
CA GLU A 26 3.98 -4.41 4.89
C GLU A 26 5.05 -3.30 4.85
N PHE A 27 4.87 -2.26 4.02
CA PHE A 27 5.90 -1.23 3.84
C PHE A 27 5.91 -0.21 4.99
N SER A 28 7.11 0.17 5.43
CA SER A 28 7.35 1.42 6.16
C SER A 28 7.70 2.55 5.21
N VAL A 29 7.54 3.80 5.68
CA VAL A 29 7.97 4.99 4.93
C VAL A 29 9.48 4.90 4.65
N ASP A 30 10.27 4.51 5.65
CA ASP A 30 11.72 4.36 5.50
C ASP A 30 12.10 3.29 4.46
N TYR A 31 11.38 2.16 4.47
CA TYR A 31 11.60 1.10 3.48
C TYR A 31 11.25 1.58 2.06
N ALA A 32 10.13 2.28 1.90
CA ALA A 32 9.73 2.84 0.61
C ALA A 32 10.74 3.91 0.12
N LEU A 33 11.27 4.75 1.02
CA LEU A 33 12.32 5.72 0.70
C LEU A 33 13.64 5.03 0.29
N ALA A 34 14.01 3.93 0.96
CA ALA A 34 15.17 3.15 0.59
C ALA A 34 15.01 2.53 -0.81
N LEU A 35 13.84 1.98 -1.14
CA LEU A 35 13.54 1.47 -2.49
C LEU A 35 13.60 2.58 -3.55
N LEU A 36 13.06 3.77 -3.24
CA LEU A 36 13.12 4.92 -4.15
C LEU A 36 14.58 5.33 -4.43
N LYS A 37 15.46 5.27 -3.42
CA LYS A 37 16.88 5.56 -3.58
C LYS A 37 17.58 4.53 -4.48
N ILE A 38 17.26 3.24 -4.33
CA ILE A 38 17.83 2.17 -5.16
C ILE A 38 17.45 2.33 -6.63
N ARG A 39 16.23 2.83 -6.91
CA ARG A 39 15.68 3.01 -8.26
C ARG A 39 15.78 4.45 -8.76
N ALA A 40 16.64 5.27 -8.17
CA ALA A 40 16.69 6.70 -8.49
C ALA A 40 17.15 6.97 -9.93
N ASP A 41 17.94 6.06 -10.52
CA ASP A 41 18.49 6.13 -11.86
C ASP A 41 17.43 6.06 -12.97
N ILE A 42 16.29 5.41 -12.72
CA ILE A 42 15.20 5.25 -13.69
C ILE A 42 14.12 6.35 -13.62
N TYR A 43 14.24 7.30 -12.68
CA TYR A 43 13.23 8.35 -12.47
C TYR A 43 13.84 9.75 -12.59
N SER A 44 13.02 10.71 -13.03
CA SER A 44 13.41 12.12 -13.02
C SER A 44 13.45 12.67 -11.58
N ASN A 45 14.27 13.71 -11.37
CA ASN A 45 14.34 14.43 -10.09
C ASN A 45 12.96 14.91 -9.60
N LYS A 46 12.08 15.32 -10.54
CA LYS A 46 10.70 15.72 -10.22
C LYS A 46 9.91 14.56 -9.61
N GLN A 47 9.92 13.39 -10.25
CA GLN A 47 9.22 12.20 -9.77
C GLN A 47 9.74 11.73 -8.41
N ILE A 48 11.07 11.77 -8.20
CA ILE A 48 11.68 11.42 -6.91
C ILE A 48 11.21 12.38 -5.81
N ASN A 49 11.16 13.68 -6.08
CA ASN A 49 10.73 14.67 -5.09
C ASN A 49 9.23 14.55 -4.77
N GLU A 50 8.38 14.33 -5.78
CA GLU A 50 6.95 14.07 -5.58
C GLU A 50 6.71 12.79 -4.77
N ALA A 51 7.46 11.72 -5.05
CA ALA A 51 7.40 10.47 -4.29
C ALA A 51 7.81 10.69 -2.82
N LYS A 52 8.95 11.33 -2.55
CA LYS A 52 9.39 11.67 -1.18
C LYS A 52 8.36 12.52 -0.43
N PHE A 53 7.80 13.53 -1.10
CA PHE A 53 6.76 14.37 -0.50
C PHE A 53 5.51 13.56 -0.15
N SER A 54 5.04 12.71 -1.08
CA SER A 54 3.86 11.89 -0.86
C SER A 54 4.03 10.86 0.27
N LEU A 55 5.21 10.23 0.37
CA LEU A 55 5.54 9.24 1.40
C LEU A 55 5.60 9.86 2.81
N ASN A 56 6.05 11.10 2.92
CA ASN A 56 6.12 11.82 4.20
C ASN A 56 4.78 12.46 4.60
N LYS A 57 3.95 12.87 3.61
CA LYS A 57 2.67 13.53 3.87
C LYS A 57 1.53 12.55 4.13
N ASN A 58 1.50 11.43 3.41
CA ASN A 58 0.44 10.44 3.53
C ASN A 58 0.91 9.32 4.46
N ILE A 59 0.51 9.40 5.73
CA ILE A 59 0.68 8.29 6.66
C ILE A 59 -0.16 7.14 6.11
N ALA A 60 0.48 6.03 5.75
CA ALA A 60 -0.22 4.83 5.30
C ALA A 60 -1.26 4.41 6.35
N ASP A 61 -2.45 4.00 5.93
CA ASP A 61 -3.57 3.59 6.79
C ASP A 61 -3.34 2.20 7.44
N LYS A 62 -2.15 1.96 8.01
CA LYS A 62 -1.69 0.67 8.51
C LYS A 62 -2.67 0.03 9.49
N ASN A 63 -3.16 0.83 10.45
CA ASN A 63 -4.09 0.36 11.47
C ASN A 63 -5.45 -0.04 10.87
N LEU A 64 -5.92 0.69 9.86
CA LEU A 64 -7.17 0.35 9.17
C LEU A 64 -7.01 -0.96 8.40
N ILE A 65 -5.92 -1.12 7.65
CA ILE A 65 -5.66 -2.33 6.87
C ILE A 65 -5.44 -3.54 7.79
N ALA A 66 -4.67 -3.39 8.87
CA ALA A 66 -4.47 -4.44 9.87
C ALA A 66 -5.81 -4.92 10.47
N LYS A 67 -6.71 -3.99 10.83
CA LYS A 67 -8.06 -4.34 11.31
C LYS A 67 -8.86 -5.13 10.27
N LYS A 68 -8.76 -4.78 8.98
CA LYS A 68 -9.44 -5.51 7.89
C LYS A 68 -8.87 -6.92 7.73
N ILE A 69 -7.57 -7.09 7.82
CA ILE A 69 -6.90 -8.40 7.76
C ILE A 69 -7.36 -9.29 8.93
N LEU A 70 -7.35 -8.75 10.16
CA LEU A 70 -7.79 -9.50 11.35
C LEU A 70 -9.27 -9.86 11.29
N LYS A 71 -10.12 -8.96 10.78
CA LYS A 71 -11.55 -9.23 10.57
C LYS A 71 -11.75 -10.35 9.56
N PHE A 72 -11.00 -10.35 8.46
CA PHE A 72 -11.07 -11.42 7.48
C PHE A 72 -10.77 -12.79 8.09
N PHE A 73 -9.70 -12.90 8.90
CA PHE A 73 -9.39 -14.17 9.58
C PHE A 73 -10.45 -14.59 10.61
N HIS A 74 -11.03 -13.65 11.35
CA HIS A 74 -12.12 -13.97 12.29
C HIS A 74 -13.40 -14.42 11.58
N ASP A 75 -13.81 -13.72 10.52
CA ASP A 75 -15.04 -14.02 9.79
C ASP A 75 -14.93 -15.31 8.94
N SER A 76 -13.72 -15.84 8.77
CA SER A 76 -13.43 -17.07 8.00
C SER A 76 -13.50 -18.36 8.81
N ASN A 77 -13.71 -18.25 10.14
CA ASN A 77 -14.03 -19.37 11.02
C ASN A 77 -15.54 -19.64 11.08
#